data_AF-A0A2V7VAP4-F1
#
_entry.id   AF-A0A2V7VAP4-F1
#
_cell.length_a   1.000
_cell.length_b   1.000
_cell.length_c   1.000
_cell.angle_alpha   90.00
_cell.angle_beta   90.00
_cell.angle_gamma   90.00
#
_symmetry.space_group_name_H-M   'P 1'
#
loop_
_entity.id
_entity.type
_entity.pdbx_description
1 polymer ?
#
loop_
_entity_poly.entity_id
_entity_poly.type
_entity_poly.pdbx_seq_one_letter_code
_entity_poly.pdbx_strand_id
1 'polypeptide(L)'
;GPRAVRLVARAQAEPLHDRPGIDVNVEIREANGMGHPHYRATVELAPHLPAPPPYVCPSSETLQPFPMTAAEAYGRWLFHGPRLQGITEIEGIAGRSLHATLNASSPPPCLRDAPSGQWLIDPVMFDSGLQLFLLWARAHLDKTPLPSRFQRYRRFGSLSQSKVRCRLQILDRSSDPLYYMNLAFVGPDGRLLGLLEEAEGACSRSLNRLAVVSAARRSPTGVVGESPSV
;
A
#
# COMPACT_ATOMS: atom_id res chain seq x y z
N GLY A 1 9.29 -19.45 7.68
CA GLY A 1 10.47 -19.21 6.82
C GLY A 1 10.05 -18.60 5.50
N PRO A 2 11.00 -18.22 4.63
CA PRO A 2 10.70 -17.77 3.27
C PRO A 2 9.91 -18.85 2.52
N ARG A 3 8.94 -18.44 1.68
CA ARG A 3 8.18 -19.34 0.80
C ARG A 3 8.61 -19.08 -0.64
N ALA A 4 8.95 -20.14 -1.35
CA ALA A 4 9.22 -20.05 -2.77
C ALA A 4 7.91 -19.81 -3.53
N VAL A 5 7.91 -18.86 -4.46
CA VAL A 5 6.76 -18.57 -5.33
C VAL A 5 7.20 -18.64 -6.78
N ARG A 6 6.25 -18.92 -7.67
CA ARG A 6 6.44 -18.89 -9.11
C ARG A 6 5.73 -17.68 -9.71
N LEU A 7 6.47 -16.89 -10.47
CA LEU A 7 5.95 -15.81 -11.30
C LEU A 7 5.69 -16.35 -12.71
N VAL A 8 4.48 -16.17 -13.22
CA VAL A 8 4.11 -16.54 -14.59
C VAL A 8 3.66 -15.28 -15.31
N ALA A 9 4.25 -14.98 -16.46
CA ALA A 9 3.87 -13.87 -17.32
C ALA A 9 3.62 -14.39 -18.74
N ARG A 10 2.45 -14.08 -19.30
CA ARG A 10 2.05 -14.51 -20.66
C ARG A 10 1.51 -13.31 -21.41
N ALA A 11 2.20 -12.91 -22.47
CA ALA A 11 1.70 -11.91 -23.39
C ALA A 11 0.44 -12.44 -24.09
N GLN A 12 -0.57 -11.60 -24.24
CA GLN A 12 -1.74 -11.91 -25.07
C GLN A 12 -1.33 -11.83 -26.55
N ALA A 13 -1.79 -12.80 -27.34
CA ALA A 13 -1.30 -13.03 -28.71
C ALA A 13 -1.73 -11.96 -29.72
N GLU A 14 -2.76 -11.18 -29.41
CA GLU A 14 -3.26 -10.11 -30.27
C GLU A 14 -3.43 -8.83 -29.46
N PRO A 15 -2.78 -7.71 -29.83
CA PRO A 15 -3.19 -6.41 -29.31
C PRO A 15 -4.62 -6.15 -29.77
N LEU A 16 -5.51 -5.78 -28.84
CA LEU A 16 -6.77 -5.14 -29.20
C LEU A 16 -6.43 -3.96 -30.12
N HIS A 17 -6.85 -4.05 -31.39
CA HIS A 17 -6.56 -3.08 -32.45
C HIS A 17 -7.01 -1.68 -32.01
N ASP A 18 -6.05 -0.87 -31.52
CA ASP A 18 -6.03 0.61 -31.38
C ASP A 18 -5.00 1.11 -30.35
N ARG A 19 -4.28 0.24 -29.63
CA ARG A 19 -3.29 0.67 -28.62
C ARG A 19 -1.87 0.17 -28.92
N PRO A 20 -0.83 1.03 -28.78
CA PRO A 20 0.57 0.66 -29.04
C PRO A 20 1.19 -0.19 -27.91
N GLY A 21 0.39 -0.89 -27.11
CA GLY A 21 0.81 -1.64 -25.92
C GLY A 21 0.61 -3.15 -26.04
N ILE A 22 1.21 -3.89 -25.10
CA ILE A 22 1.04 -5.35 -24.95
C ILE A 22 0.38 -5.63 -23.61
N ASP A 23 -0.70 -6.39 -23.64
CA ASP A 23 -1.32 -6.93 -22.43
C ASP A 23 -0.62 -8.22 -22.00
N VAL A 24 -0.20 -8.25 -20.75
CA VAL A 24 0.48 -9.39 -20.14
C VAL A 24 -0.33 -9.91 -18.97
N ASN A 25 -0.83 -11.14 -19.08
CA ASN A 25 -1.44 -11.82 -17.95
C ASN A 25 -0.33 -12.29 -17.01
N VAL A 26 -0.38 -11.85 -15.75
CA VAL A 26 0.59 -12.18 -14.72
C VAL A 26 -0.05 -12.93 -13.56
N GLU A 27 0.64 -13.94 -13.05
CA GLU A 27 0.22 -14.70 -11.87
C GLU A 27 1.39 -14.89 -10.90
N ILE A 28 1.09 -14.84 -9.60
CA ILE A 28 1.97 -15.30 -8.52
C ILE A 28 1.35 -16.57 -7.94
N ARG A 29 2.10 -17.66 -7.94
CA ARG A 29 1.64 -19.00 -7.55
C ARG A 29 2.58 -19.62 -6.54
N GLU A 30 2.14 -20.69 -5.87
CA GLU A 30 3.05 -21.60 -5.16
C GLU A 30 4.11 -22.16 -6.12
N ALA A 31 5.33 -22.40 -5.63
CA ALA A 31 6.44 -22.85 -6.46
C ALA A 31 6.19 -24.20 -7.16
N ASN A 32 5.43 -25.10 -6.53
CA ASN A 32 5.03 -26.39 -7.10
C ASN A 32 4.04 -26.25 -8.27
N GLY A 33 3.48 -25.06 -8.51
CA GLY A 33 2.51 -24.81 -9.57
C GLY A 33 1.14 -25.45 -9.35
N MET A 34 0.89 -26.09 -8.21
CA MET A 34 -0.41 -26.69 -7.90
C MET A 34 -1.32 -25.68 -7.21
N GLY A 35 -2.63 -25.77 -7.48
CA GLY A 35 -3.64 -24.90 -6.87
C GLY A 35 -3.91 -23.59 -7.61
N HIS A 36 -4.73 -22.75 -7.00
CA HIS A 36 -5.10 -21.43 -7.50
C HIS A 36 -3.95 -20.42 -7.34
N PRO A 37 -3.83 -19.42 -8.23
CA PRO A 37 -2.88 -18.35 -8.04
C PRO A 37 -3.20 -17.55 -6.77
N HIS A 38 -2.15 -17.12 -6.06
CA HIS A 38 -2.27 -16.19 -4.92
C HIS A 38 -2.69 -14.81 -5.39
N TYR A 39 -2.13 -14.38 -6.52
CA TYR A 39 -2.44 -13.11 -7.15
C TYR A 39 -2.48 -13.30 -8.66
N ARG A 40 -3.36 -12.55 -9.32
CA ARG A 40 -3.41 -12.45 -10.77
C ARG A 40 -3.75 -11.03 -11.19
N ALA A 41 -3.21 -10.60 -12.31
CA ALA A 41 -3.55 -9.32 -12.93
C ALA A 41 -3.31 -9.38 -14.44
N THR A 42 -3.82 -8.39 -15.15
CA THR A 42 -3.37 -8.05 -16.50
C THR A 42 -2.58 -6.75 -16.41
N VAL A 43 -1.37 -6.75 -16.96
CA VAL A 43 -0.47 -5.60 -16.99
C VAL A 43 -0.42 -5.09 -18.42
N GLU A 44 -0.86 -3.85 -18.63
CA GLU A 44 -0.68 -3.14 -19.89
C GLU A 44 0.73 -2.54 -19.93
N LEU A 45 1.56 -3.01 -20.86
CA LEU A 45 2.89 -2.45 -21.12
C LEU A 45 2.83 -1.51 -22.30
N ALA A 46 3.31 -0.28 -22.13
CA ALA A 46 3.38 0.73 -23.19
C ALA A 46 4.77 1.37 -23.25
N PRO A 47 5.22 1.89 -24.42
CA PRO A 47 6.52 2.54 -24.56
C PRO A 47 6.68 3.78 -23.67
N HIS A 48 5.58 4.47 -23.37
CA HIS A 48 5.56 5.70 -22.59
C HIS A 48 4.38 5.69 -21.60
N LEU A 49 4.59 6.33 -20.45
CA LEU A 49 3.50 6.58 -19.51
C LEU A 49 2.55 7.65 -20.07
N PRO A 50 1.24 7.57 -19.78
CA PRO A 50 0.32 8.64 -20.11
C PRO A 50 0.72 9.93 -19.37
N ALA A 51 0.41 11.08 -19.97
CA ALA A 51 0.65 12.38 -19.33
C ALA A 51 -0.08 12.44 -17.98
N PRO A 52 0.59 12.86 -16.88
CA PRO A 52 -0.01 12.90 -15.56
C PRO A 52 -1.10 13.96 -15.53
N PRO A 53 -2.38 13.67 -15.28
CA PRO A 53 -3.40 14.71 -15.16
C PRO A 53 -3.28 15.44 -13.80
N PRO A 54 -3.83 16.67 -13.67
CA PRO A 54 -3.96 17.30 -12.36
C PRO A 54 -4.84 16.46 -11.44
N TYR A 55 -4.48 16.37 -10.16
CA TYR A 55 -5.34 15.74 -9.16
C TYR A 55 -6.49 16.68 -8.78
N VAL A 56 -7.70 16.15 -8.75
CA VAL A 56 -8.90 16.84 -8.25
C VAL A 56 -9.41 16.06 -7.05
N CYS A 57 -9.50 16.73 -5.90
CA CYS A 57 -10.04 16.12 -4.69
C CYS A 57 -11.54 15.83 -4.88
N PRO A 58 -12.00 14.57 -4.80
CA PRO A 58 -13.40 14.22 -5.03
C PRO A 58 -14.30 14.62 -3.86
N SER A 59 -13.72 14.87 -2.69
CA SER A 59 -14.42 15.21 -1.45
C SER A 59 -14.23 16.68 -1.10
N SER A 60 -15.29 17.34 -0.64
CA SER A 60 -15.26 18.67 -0.03
C SER A 60 -15.24 18.61 1.50
N GLU A 61 -15.08 17.43 2.09
CA GLU A 61 -15.04 17.27 3.54
C GLU A 61 -13.85 18.03 4.15
N THR A 62 -14.11 18.76 5.23
CA THR A 62 -13.04 19.41 6.01
C THR A 62 -12.30 18.36 6.84
N LEU A 63 -11.00 18.20 6.59
CA LEU A 63 -10.16 17.31 7.37
C LEU A 63 -10.08 17.79 8.83
N GLN A 64 -10.24 16.84 9.74
CA GLN A 64 -9.93 16.99 11.14
C GLN A 64 -8.52 16.43 11.42
N PRO A 65 -7.83 16.91 12.48
CA PRO A 65 -6.59 16.30 12.91
C PRO A 65 -6.76 14.80 13.18
N PHE A 66 -5.81 13.98 12.72
CA PHE A 66 -5.78 12.57 13.08
C PHE A 66 -5.36 12.44 14.56
N PRO A 67 -5.93 11.49 15.34
CA PRO A 67 -5.73 11.44 16.80
C PRO A 67 -4.32 11.01 17.25
N MET A 68 -3.38 10.79 16.32
CA MET A 68 -2.01 10.38 16.61
C MET A 68 -1.05 10.73 15.47
N THR A 69 0.23 10.75 15.77
CA THR A 69 1.31 10.85 14.79
C THR A 69 1.49 9.56 13.99
N ALA A 70 2.21 9.62 12.87
CA ALA A 70 2.56 8.41 12.10
C ALA A 70 3.37 7.40 12.94
N ALA A 71 4.29 7.88 13.79
CA ALA A 71 5.09 7.02 14.66
C ALA A 71 4.22 6.27 15.70
N GLU A 72 3.29 6.98 16.34
CA GLU A 72 2.33 6.35 17.27
C GLU A 72 1.40 5.37 16.56
N ALA A 73 0.97 5.70 15.33
CA ALA A 73 0.17 4.81 14.51
C ALA A 73 0.92 3.51 14.17
N TYR A 74 2.21 3.60 13.83
CA TYR A 74 3.09 2.43 13.70
C TYR A 74 3.28 1.67 15.00
N GLY A 75 3.32 2.34 16.15
CA GLY A 75 3.42 1.70 17.46
C GLY A 75 2.17 0.94 17.89
N ARG A 76 0.98 1.43 17.51
CA ARG A 76 -0.31 1.00 18.09
C ARG A 76 -1.21 0.24 17.14
N TRP A 77 -1.36 0.69 15.90
CA TRP A 77 -2.40 0.22 14.97
C TRP A 77 -1.83 -0.50 13.75
N LEU A 78 -0.70 -0.04 13.22
CA LEU A 78 -0.04 -0.64 12.08
C LEU A 78 0.96 -1.70 12.54
N PHE A 79 0.90 -2.89 11.95
CA PHE A 79 1.76 -4.03 12.31
C PHE A 79 3.05 -4.11 11.49
N HIS A 80 3.31 -3.12 10.63
CA HIS A 80 4.42 -3.09 9.67
C HIS A 80 5.79 -2.90 10.34
N GLY A 81 6.80 -3.64 9.89
CA GLY A 81 8.19 -3.46 10.35
C GLY A 81 8.86 -2.22 9.73
N PRO A 82 10.03 -1.76 10.23
CA PRO A 82 10.66 -0.49 9.84
C PRO A 82 10.83 -0.27 8.34
N ARG A 83 11.12 -1.34 7.57
CA ARG A 83 11.28 -1.26 6.09
C ARG A 83 9.99 -0.97 5.33
N LEU A 84 8.84 -1.16 5.98
CA LEU A 84 7.50 -0.91 5.43
C LEU A 84 6.85 0.35 6.03
N GLN A 85 7.61 1.15 6.79
CA GLN A 85 7.10 2.38 7.39
C GLN A 85 7.29 3.57 6.45
N GLY A 86 6.44 3.66 5.41
CA GLY A 86 6.52 4.73 4.41
C GLY A 86 5.69 5.97 4.74
N ILE A 87 4.78 5.93 5.71
CA ILE A 87 3.99 7.10 6.13
C ILE A 87 4.87 8.02 6.99
N THR A 88 5.08 9.26 6.54
CA THR A 88 5.88 10.24 7.28
C THR A 88 5.02 11.22 8.07
N GLU A 89 3.85 11.57 7.54
CA GLU A 89 2.93 12.51 8.16
C GLU A 89 1.49 12.11 7.83
N ILE A 90 0.60 12.18 8.82
CA ILE A 90 -0.85 12.05 8.61
C ILE A 90 -1.41 13.47 8.66
N GLU A 91 -1.79 14.02 7.50
CA GLU A 91 -2.26 15.40 7.36
C GLU A 91 -3.64 15.61 7.99
N GLY A 92 -4.48 14.57 7.95
CA GLY A 92 -5.81 14.61 8.56
C GLY A 92 -6.73 13.51 8.06
N ILE A 93 -7.92 13.46 8.67
CA ILE A 93 -8.97 12.48 8.40
C ILE A 93 -10.34 13.18 8.33
N ALA A 94 -11.21 12.66 7.50
CA ALA A 94 -12.63 13.03 7.47
C ALA A 94 -13.50 11.76 7.42
N GLY A 95 -14.81 11.93 7.20
CA GLY A 95 -15.75 10.81 7.19
C GLY A 95 -15.37 9.76 6.15
N ARG A 96 -14.92 10.18 4.97
CA ARG A 96 -14.65 9.28 3.84
C ARG A 96 -13.27 9.49 3.22
N SER A 97 -12.42 10.30 3.85
CA SER A 97 -11.10 10.63 3.33
C SER A 97 -10.02 10.55 4.40
N LEU A 98 -8.79 10.23 4.00
CA LEU A 98 -7.60 10.33 4.86
C LEU A 98 -6.41 10.75 4.00
N HIS A 99 -5.70 11.79 4.46
CA HIS A 99 -4.61 12.41 3.72
C HIS A 99 -3.30 12.21 4.48
N ALA A 100 -2.24 11.85 3.75
CA ALA A 100 -0.92 11.63 4.34
C ALA A 100 0.19 11.98 3.35
N THR A 101 1.39 12.23 3.87
CA THR A 101 2.62 12.26 3.08
C THR A 101 3.38 10.95 3.26
N LEU A 102 3.91 10.45 2.14
CA LEU A 102 4.65 9.20 2.05
C LEU A 102 6.07 9.45 1.53
N ASN A 103 7.01 8.62 1.94
CA ASN A 103 8.36 8.58 1.38
C ASN A 103 8.57 7.35 0.50
N ALA A 104 9.24 7.58 -0.63
CA ALA A 104 9.73 6.51 -1.47
C ALA A 104 10.78 5.65 -0.74
N SER A 105 10.70 4.36 -0.97
CA SER A 105 11.74 3.40 -0.66
C SER A 105 12.70 3.22 -1.84
N SER A 106 13.79 2.51 -1.59
CA SER A 106 14.73 2.09 -2.61
C SER A 106 14.93 0.57 -2.56
N PRO A 107 15.33 -0.07 -3.66
CA PRO A 107 15.59 -1.52 -3.66
C PRO A 107 16.65 -1.99 -2.64
N PRO A 108 17.78 -1.29 -2.42
CA PRO A 108 18.85 -1.78 -1.54
C PRO A 108 18.43 -2.19 -0.11
N PRO A 109 17.69 -1.36 0.67
CA PRO A 109 17.24 -1.75 2.00
C PRO A 109 16.15 -2.84 1.99
N CYS A 110 15.48 -3.07 0.86
CA CYS A 110 14.35 -3.98 0.75
C CYS A 110 14.75 -5.39 0.29
N LEU A 111 15.84 -5.53 -0.49
CA LEU A 111 16.25 -6.77 -1.13
C LEU A 111 17.59 -7.28 -0.58
N ARG A 112 17.76 -8.60 -0.51
CA ARG A 112 18.96 -9.25 0.09
C ARG A 112 20.26 -8.84 -0.61
N ASP A 113 20.26 -8.79 -1.94
CA ASP A 113 21.45 -8.53 -2.75
C ASP A 113 21.69 -7.03 -2.99
N ALA A 114 20.90 -6.19 -2.33
CA ALA A 114 20.97 -4.74 -2.38
C ALA A 114 21.19 -4.14 -3.80
N PRO A 115 20.38 -4.53 -4.81
CA PRO A 115 20.64 -4.14 -6.19
C PRO A 115 20.52 -2.63 -6.37
N SER A 116 21.33 -2.08 -7.27
CA SER A 116 21.20 -0.70 -7.71
C SER A 116 19.95 -0.50 -8.58
N GLY A 117 19.48 0.74 -8.67
CA GLY A 117 18.33 1.12 -9.49
C GLY A 117 17.17 1.71 -8.69
N GLN A 118 16.06 1.91 -9.38
CA GLN A 118 14.82 2.46 -8.82
C GLN A 118 13.67 1.50 -9.07
N TRP A 119 12.69 1.54 -8.18
CA TRP A 119 11.46 0.78 -8.37
C TRP A 119 10.65 1.31 -9.56
N LEU A 120 10.17 0.41 -10.41
CA LEU A 120 9.14 0.75 -11.41
C LEU A 120 7.83 1.13 -10.70
N ILE A 121 7.45 0.32 -9.72
CA ILE A 121 6.36 0.55 -8.77
C ILE A 121 6.96 0.27 -7.40
N ASP A 122 7.04 1.30 -6.57
CA ASP A 122 7.61 1.19 -5.24
C ASP A 122 6.66 0.40 -4.32
N PRO A 123 7.04 -0.81 -3.86
CA PRO A 123 6.16 -1.66 -3.08
C PRO A 123 5.87 -1.06 -1.70
N VAL A 124 6.79 -0.31 -1.11
CA VAL A 124 6.61 0.32 0.21
C VAL A 124 5.69 1.53 0.08
N MET A 125 5.85 2.34 -0.98
CA MET A 125 4.94 3.44 -1.28
C MET A 125 3.51 2.94 -1.51
N PHE A 126 3.36 1.89 -2.34
CA PHE A 126 2.07 1.31 -2.66
C PHE A 126 1.39 0.72 -1.42
N ASP A 127 2.12 -0.07 -0.62
CA ASP A 127 1.62 -0.62 0.64
C ASP A 127 1.29 0.48 1.65
N SER A 128 2.10 1.54 1.76
CA SER A 128 1.81 2.67 2.63
C SER A 128 0.50 3.36 2.26
N GLY A 129 0.13 3.42 0.98
CA GLY A 129 -1.20 3.84 0.56
C GLY A 129 -2.31 2.93 1.11
N LEU A 130 -2.12 1.60 1.09
CA LEU A 130 -3.07 0.66 1.71
C LEU A 130 -3.08 0.75 3.24
N GLN A 131 -1.98 1.14 3.87
CA GLN A 131 -1.90 1.40 5.30
C GLN A 131 -2.80 2.59 5.72
N LEU A 132 -2.98 3.61 4.86
CA LEU A 132 -3.95 4.69 5.14
C LEU A 132 -5.37 4.15 5.30
N PHE A 133 -5.76 3.13 4.52
CA PHE A 133 -7.07 2.49 4.69
C PHE A 133 -7.18 1.79 6.04
N LEU A 134 -6.12 1.13 6.51
CA LEU A 134 -6.08 0.59 7.86
C LEU A 134 -6.29 1.69 8.90
N LEU A 135 -5.59 2.82 8.77
CA LEU A 135 -5.75 3.94 9.71
C LEU A 135 -7.18 4.49 9.73
N TRP A 136 -7.79 4.69 8.56
CA TRP A 136 -9.19 5.13 8.46
C TRP A 136 -10.14 4.10 9.10
N ALA A 137 -9.97 2.81 8.80
CA ALA A 137 -10.81 1.74 9.36
C ALA A 137 -10.65 1.59 10.87
N ARG A 138 -9.44 1.77 11.41
CA ARG A 138 -9.20 1.77 12.86
C ARG A 138 -9.85 2.97 13.54
N ALA A 139 -9.75 4.16 12.94
CA ALA A 139 -10.31 5.38 13.52
C ALA A 139 -11.84 5.38 13.54
N HIS A 140 -12.49 4.93 12.45
CA HIS A 140 -13.96 5.00 12.33
C HIS A 140 -14.69 3.72 12.74
N LEU A 141 -14.06 2.56 12.59
CA LEU A 141 -14.72 1.26 12.76
C LEU A 141 -14.11 0.40 13.87
N ASP A 142 -12.94 0.78 14.39
CA ASP A 142 -12.10 -0.02 15.28
C ASP A 142 -11.81 -1.44 14.73
N LYS A 143 -11.58 -1.51 13.41
CA LYS A 143 -11.31 -2.75 12.65
C LYS A 143 -10.02 -2.64 11.83
N THR A 144 -9.41 -3.79 11.54
CA THR A 144 -8.29 -3.90 10.61
C THR A 144 -8.79 -4.49 9.28
N PRO A 145 -8.48 -3.85 8.14
CA PRO A 145 -8.79 -4.39 6.83
C PRO A 145 -7.73 -5.37 6.31
N LEU A 146 -8.15 -6.26 5.40
CA LEU A 146 -7.27 -7.00 4.50
C LEU A 146 -7.61 -6.67 3.06
N PRO A 147 -6.74 -5.96 2.33
CA PRO A 147 -6.92 -5.73 0.90
C PRO A 147 -6.95 -7.06 0.14
N SER A 148 -7.96 -7.24 -0.71
CA SER A 148 -8.21 -8.50 -1.45
C SER A 148 -8.12 -8.32 -2.96
N ARG A 149 -8.51 -7.15 -3.47
CA ARG A 149 -8.64 -6.88 -4.90
C ARG A 149 -8.54 -5.38 -5.17
N PHE A 150 -8.23 -5.03 -6.41
CA PHE A 150 -8.50 -3.70 -6.96
C PHE A 150 -8.89 -3.83 -8.43
N GLN A 151 -9.60 -2.84 -8.96
CA GLN A 151 -9.97 -2.85 -10.39
C GLN A 151 -8.77 -2.49 -11.26
N ARG A 152 -8.08 -1.39 -10.92
CA ARG A 152 -7.02 -0.85 -11.75
C ARG A 152 -6.02 -0.06 -10.93
N TYR A 153 -4.74 -0.21 -11.25
CA TYR A 153 -3.71 0.75 -10.90
C TYR A 153 -3.16 1.36 -12.18
N ARG A 154 -3.15 2.69 -12.27
CA ARG A 154 -2.53 3.42 -13.38
C ARG A 154 -1.37 4.25 -12.87
N ARG A 155 -0.24 4.15 -13.54
CA ARG A 155 0.95 4.95 -13.28
C ARG A 155 1.08 6.05 -14.32
N PHE A 156 1.43 7.25 -13.88
CA PHE A 156 1.62 8.43 -14.73
C PHE A 156 3.02 9.04 -14.59
N GLY A 157 3.74 8.71 -13.51
CA GLY A 157 5.09 9.22 -13.25
C GLY A 157 5.89 8.31 -12.34
N SER A 158 7.11 8.73 -11.99
CA SER A 158 7.93 8.03 -11.01
C SER A 158 7.38 8.22 -9.60
N LEU A 159 7.26 7.12 -8.85
CA LEU A 159 6.95 7.15 -7.42
C LEU A 159 8.22 7.23 -6.54
N SER A 160 9.42 7.22 -7.14
CA SER A 160 10.69 7.33 -6.42
C SER A 160 11.02 8.74 -5.91
N GLN A 161 10.03 9.65 -5.93
CA GLN A 161 10.18 11.01 -5.43
C GLN A 161 10.15 11.04 -3.90
N SER A 162 10.89 11.98 -3.31
CA SER A 162 10.73 12.31 -1.89
C SER A 162 9.39 13.03 -1.69
N LYS A 163 8.66 12.70 -0.61
CA LYS A 163 7.39 13.34 -0.20
C LYS A 163 6.26 13.29 -1.24
N VAL A 164 5.74 12.11 -1.50
CA VAL A 164 4.51 11.93 -2.31
C VAL A 164 3.29 12.08 -1.42
N ARG A 165 2.34 12.93 -1.81
CA ARG A 165 1.06 13.04 -1.08
C ARG A 165 0.15 11.89 -1.48
N CYS A 166 -0.37 11.17 -0.50
CA CYS A 166 -1.36 10.13 -0.71
C CYS A 166 -2.74 10.60 -0.23
N ARG A 167 -3.75 10.32 -1.05
CA ARG A 167 -5.15 10.70 -0.81
C ARG A 167 -6.00 9.45 -0.87
N LEU A 168 -6.48 9.01 0.29
CA LEU A 168 -7.47 7.95 0.41
C LEU A 168 -8.86 8.54 0.28
N GLN A 169 -9.70 7.89 -0.53
CA GLN A 169 -11.13 8.13 -0.60
C GLN A 169 -11.88 6.79 -0.46
N ILE A 170 -12.75 6.66 0.53
CA ILE A 170 -13.70 5.55 0.67
C ILE A 170 -14.87 5.78 -0.30
N LEU A 171 -15.41 4.72 -0.92
CA LEU A 171 -16.48 4.77 -1.93
C LEU A 171 -17.86 4.48 -1.32
N ASP A 172 -18.94 5.08 -1.87
CA ASP A 172 -20.23 5.21 -1.17
C ASP A 172 -20.92 3.87 -0.94
N ARG A 173 -20.66 2.92 -1.83
CA ARG A 173 -21.15 1.55 -1.73
C ARG A 173 -20.48 0.70 -0.62
N SER A 174 -19.58 1.28 0.18
CA SER A 174 -18.90 0.55 1.24
C SER A 174 -19.85 0.26 2.41
N SER A 175 -19.85 -0.99 2.87
CA SER A 175 -20.69 -1.44 3.97
C SER A 175 -20.05 -2.64 4.66
N ASP A 176 -20.20 -2.77 5.98
CA ASP A 176 -19.63 -3.90 6.73
C ASP A 176 -20.03 -5.27 6.12
N PRO A 177 -19.10 -6.20 5.88
CA PRO A 177 -17.66 -6.15 6.17
C PRO A 177 -16.76 -5.62 5.05
N LEU A 178 -17.31 -5.24 3.90
CA LEU A 178 -16.56 -4.96 2.69
C LEU A 178 -16.54 -3.47 2.33
N TYR A 179 -15.34 -2.90 2.28
CA TYR A 179 -15.14 -1.50 1.98
C TYR A 179 -14.34 -1.34 0.70
N TYR A 180 -14.64 -0.27 -0.03
CA TYR A 180 -14.02 0.05 -1.30
C TYR A 180 -13.39 1.43 -1.25
N MET A 181 -12.28 1.61 -1.96
CA MET A 181 -11.51 2.85 -1.90
C MET A 181 -10.73 3.15 -3.18
N ASN A 182 -10.44 4.43 -3.36
CA ASN A 182 -9.44 4.91 -4.31
C ASN A 182 -8.23 5.46 -3.53
N LEU A 183 -7.03 5.28 -4.08
CA LEU A 183 -5.81 5.92 -3.61
C LEU A 183 -5.19 6.74 -4.74
N ALA A 184 -5.03 8.04 -4.53
CA ALA A 184 -4.27 8.89 -5.42
C ALA A 184 -2.90 9.20 -4.83
N PHE A 185 -1.85 9.00 -5.63
CA PHE A 185 -0.49 9.42 -5.33
C PHE A 185 -0.21 10.70 -6.11
N VAL A 186 0.03 11.80 -5.41
CA VAL A 186 0.08 13.15 -5.96
C VAL A 186 1.47 13.74 -5.76
N GLY A 187 2.06 14.23 -6.84
CA GLY A 187 3.35 14.91 -6.84
C GLY A 187 3.30 16.29 -6.18
N PRO A 188 4.48 16.91 -5.99
CA PRO A 188 4.59 18.27 -5.45
C PRO A 188 3.92 19.31 -6.37
N ASP A 189 3.86 19.05 -7.67
CA ASP A 189 3.19 19.88 -8.69
C ASP A 189 1.65 19.72 -8.70
N GLY A 190 1.09 18.90 -7.82
CA GLY A 190 -0.35 18.63 -7.75
C GLY A 190 -0.87 17.69 -8.84
N ARG A 191 0.01 17.01 -9.59
CA ARG A 191 -0.38 16.06 -10.64
C ARG A 191 -0.33 14.62 -10.12
N LEU A 192 -1.13 13.75 -10.72
CA LEU A 192 -1.13 12.33 -10.39
C LEU A 192 0.20 11.69 -10.81
N LEU A 193 0.83 10.97 -9.88
CA LEU A 193 1.92 10.02 -10.16
C LEU A 193 1.38 8.60 -10.31
N GLY A 194 0.31 8.29 -9.58
CA GLY A 194 -0.40 7.01 -9.66
C GLY A 194 -1.81 7.10 -9.10
N LEU A 195 -2.69 6.21 -9.57
CA LEU A 195 -4.07 6.10 -9.11
C LEU A 195 -4.45 4.62 -8.99
N LEU A 196 -4.79 4.20 -7.77
CA LEU A 196 -5.43 2.92 -7.49
C LEU A 196 -6.94 3.14 -7.42
N GLU A 197 -7.69 2.41 -8.22
CA GLU A 197 -9.13 2.53 -8.33
C GLU A 197 -9.80 1.27 -7.83
N GLU A 198 -10.87 1.46 -7.07
CA GLU A 198 -11.81 0.40 -6.69
C GLU A 198 -11.09 -0.75 -5.97
N ALA A 199 -10.14 -0.37 -5.11
CA ALA A 199 -9.51 -1.29 -4.18
C ALA A 199 -10.51 -1.72 -3.12
N GLU A 200 -10.45 -2.99 -2.75
CA GLU A 200 -11.40 -3.66 -1.87
C GLU A 200 -10.64 -4.23 -0.68
N GLY A 201 -11.24 -4.14 0.51
CA GLY A 201 -10.77 -4.91 1.65
C GLY A 201 -11.85 -5.21 2.67
N ALA A 202 -11.78 -6.42 3.21
CA ALA A 202 -12.66 -6.88 4.27
C ALA A 202 -12.14 -6.40 5.64
N CYS A 203 -13.01 -5.75 6.41
CA CYS A 203 -12.70 -5.21 7.74
C CYS A 203 -13.16 -6.18 8.83
N SER A 204 -12.28 -6.50 9.79
CA SER A 204 -12.64 -7.30 10.96
C SER A 204 -11.95 -6.84 12.24
N ARG A 205 -12.68 -6.93 13.36
CA ARG A 205 -12.16 -6.66 14.70
C ARG A 205 -11.19 -7.75 15.14
N SER A 206 -11.38 -9.00 14.70
CA SER A 206 -10.48 -10.11 15.05
C SER A 206 -9.07 -9.92 14.50
N LEU A 207 -8.92 -9.12 13.43
CA LEU A 207 -7.64 -8.81 12.82
C LEU A 207 -6.84 -7.71 13.56
N ASN A 208 -7.46 -7.02 14.53
CA ASN A 208 -6.76 -6.05 15.39
C ASN A 208 -5.57 -6.71 16.13
N ARG A 209 -5.65 -8.03 16.38
CA ARG A 209 -4.56 -8.83 17.00
C ARG A 209 -3.23 -8.75 16.25
N LEU A 210 -3.22 -8.44 14.95
CA LEU A 210 -1.99 -8.33 14.16
C LEU A 210 -1.05 -7.23 14.72
N ALA A 211 -1.62 -6.10 15.16
CA ALA A 211 -0.84 -5.03 15.78
C ALA A 211 -0.23 -5.47 17.12
N VAL A 212 -0.99 -6.19 17.95
CA VAL A 212 -0.53 -6.71 19.24
C VAL A 212 0.64 -7.69 19.06
N VAL A 213 0.50 -8.64 18.12
CA VAL A 213 1.58 -9.61 17.82
C VAL A 213 2.84 -8.90 17.31
N SER A 214 2.69 -7.84 16.50
CA SER A 214 3.82 -7.05 16.03
C SER A 214 4.50 -6.27 17.16
N ALA A 215 3.73 -5.63 18.05
CA ALA A 215 4.28 -4.91 19.21
C ALA A 215 5.07 -5.83 20.15
N ALA A 216 4.57 -7.04 20.42
CA ALA A 216 5.27 -8.04 21.22
C ALA A 216 6.64 -8.43 20.63
N ARG A 217 6.76 -8.48 19.30
CA ARG A 217 8.04 -8.79 18.62
C ARG A 217 9.04 -7.63 18.64
N ARG A 218 8.58 -6.39 18.83
CA ARG A 218 9.44 -5.20 18.88
C ARG A 218 10.03 -4.94 20.26
N SER A 219 9.43 -5.49 21.32
CA SER A 219 9.95 -5.43 22.67
C SER A 219 11.04 -6.51 22.81
N PRO A 220 12.34 -6.17 22.83
CA PRO A 220 13.34 -7.14 23.22
C PRO A 220 13.13 -7.39 24.72
N THR A 221 13.19 -8.65 25.15
CA THR A 221 13.42 -8.96 26.57
C THR A 221 14.75 -8.33 26.99
N GLY A 222 14.68 -7.12 27.53
CA GLY A 222 15.76 -6.47 28.26
C GLY A 222 15.69 -6.88 29.72
N VAL A 223 16.33 -7.98 30.07
CA VAL A 223 16.81 -8.24 31.43
C VAL A 223 18.20 -8.85 31.28
N VAL A 224 19.21 -7.99 31.17
CA VAL A 224 20.57 -8.37 31.55
C VAL A 224 20.56 -8.33 33.07
N GLY A 225 20.60 -9.49 33.71
CA GLY A 225 20.70 -9.59 35.15
C GLY A 225 21.98 -8.90 35.62
N GLU A 226 21.85 -8.07 36.65
CA GLU A 226 22.97 -7.65 37.47
C GLU A 226 23.67 -8.90 38.02
N SER A 227 24.94 -9.07 37.69
CA SER A 227 25.81 -10.00 38.42
C SER A 227 26.03 -9.43 39.82
N PRO A 228 25.79 -10.18 40.91
CA PRO A 228 26.17 -9.74 42.23
C PRO A 228 27.69 -9.85 42.37
N SER A 229 28.30 -8.77 42.81
CA SER A 229 29.69 -8.71 43.24
C SER A 229 29.93 -9.70 44.38
N VAL A 230 30.87 -10.62 44.21
CA VAL A 230 31.70 -11.21 45.28
C VAL A 230 33.10 -11.42 44.73
#